data_AF-A0A1G1W5X3-F1
#
_entry.id   AF-A0A1G1W5X3-F1
#
_cell.length_a   1.000
_cell.length_b   1.000
_cell.length_c   1.000
_cell.angle_alpha   90.00
_cell.angle_beta   90.00
_cell.angle_gamma   90.00
#
_symmetry.space_group_name_H-M   'P 1'
#
loop_
_entity.id
_entity.type
_entity.pdbx_description
1 polymer ?
#
loop_
_entity_poly.entity_id
_entity_poly.type
_entity_poly.pdbx_seq_one_letter_code
_entity_poly.pdbx_strand_id
1 'polypeptide(L)'
;MIIYSKGTLDRKEDFRLVTTIEEENKKLFVRKKAVNPRAKDFLFGMVENYEKLKKILSPLKLAEAKFDGDSVVFPYIKGKTLSDEFKECYFNGQDEKALEILREFKNILKLLPTVEFETRRYKDFMRIFGNPTEKDGDWTVGCLDLNLDNLIRIGRQLYLIDYEWVFEFPLPKKFLYFRTFFYTFFSIKELLKIRCSKEFPLVQLLPEIFVPKEVYDQEALAVSGLRRFYDYEMNFQSYLSFRKNTAPKLKESVIFQNSQKPDIFLTLQTKNDEIEKLKAELRDIYGSKSWKIATSLRDMKRLFKKTS
;
A
#
# COMPACT_ATOMS: atom_id res chain seq x y z
N MET A 1 -11.80 -22.16 -7.15
CA MET A 1 -10.40 -22.64 -6.93
C MET A 1 -9.65 -21.58 -6.14
N ILE A 2 -8.89 -21.96 -5.10
CA ILE A 2 -8.04 -21.02 -4.36
C ILE A 2 -6.72 -20.85 -5.13
N ILE A 3 -6.35 -19.61 -5.43
CA ILE A 3 -5.13 -19.26 -6.17
C ILE A 3 -4.05 -18.74 -5.21
N TYR A 4 -4.46 -18.11 -4.11
CA TYR A 4 -3.58 -17.52 -3.12
C TYR A 4 -4.21 -17.59 -1.73
N SER A 5 -3.38 -17.70 -0.69
CA SER A 5 -3.81 -17.63 0.70
C SER A 5 -2.74 -16.97 1.56
N LYS A 6 -3.16 -16.07 2.46
CA LYS A 6 -2.30 -15.42 3.46
C LYS A 6 -3.05 -15.24 4.78
N GLY A 7 -2.42 -15.62 5.89
CA GLY A 7 -2.95 -15.43 7.24
C GLY A 7 -2.21 -14.34 8.02
N THR A 8 -2.92 -13.64 8.90
CA THR A 8 -2.37 -12.63 9.84
C THR A 8 -2.15 -13.24 11.24
N LEU A 9 -1.38 -14.32 11.33
CA LEU A 9 -1.21 -15.10 12.56
C LEU A 9 -0.33 -14.43 13.63
N ASP A 10 0.41 -13.39 13.23
CA ASP A 10 1.27 -12.57 14.09
C ASP A 10 0.50 -11.54 14.93
N ARG A 11 -0.78 -11.32 14.63
CA ARG A 11 -1.67 -10.42 15.38
C ARG A 11 -2.28 -11.12 16.62
N LYS A 12 -2.87 -10.34 17.54
CA LYS A 12 -3.74 -10.84 18.62
C LYS A 12 -4.92 -11.62 18.03
N GLU A 13 -5.45 -12.56 18.81
CA GLU A 13 -6.50 -13.49 18.36
C GLU A 13 -7.71 -12.78 17.75
N ASP A 14 -8.08 -11.64 18.31
CA ASP A 14 -9.21 -10.79 17.89
C ASP A 14 -9.04 -10.23 16.46
N PHE A 15 -7.84 -10.27 15.87
CA PHE A 15 -7.52 -9.66 14.58
C PHE A 15 -6.97 -10.64 13.54
N ARG A 16 -7.00 -11.95 13.82
CA ARG A 16 -6.44 -12.99 12.94
C ARG A 16 -7.43 -13.40 11.86
N LEU A 17 -7.10 -13.09 10.62
CA LEU A 17 -7.87 -13.45 9.44
C LEU A 17 -7.02 -14.26 8.47
N VAL A 18 -7.68 -15.09 7.67
CA VAL A 18 -7.13 -15.67 6.43
C VAL A 18 -7.76 -14.94 5.27
N THR A 19 -6.93 -14.41 4.38
CA THR A 19 -7.34 -13.83 3.10
C THR A 19 -6.98 -14.80 1.99
N THR A 20 -7.97 -15.19 1.19
CA THR A 20 -7.80 -16.01 -0.02
C THR A 20 -8.17 -15.23 -1.27
N ILE A 21 -7.48 -15.50 -2.38
CA ILE A 21 -7.94 -15.10 -3.72
C ILE A 21 -8.52 -16.33 -4.39
N GLU A 22 -9.78 -16.25 -4.78
CA GLU A 22 -10.56 -17.37 -5.29
C GLU A 22 -11.10 -17.07 -6.68
N GLU A 23 -11.04 -18.07 -7.56
CA GLU A 23 -11.68 -18.04 -8.87
C GLU A 23 -12.97 -18.87 -8.86
N GLU A 24 -14.07 -18.21 -9.19
CA GLU A 24 -15.39 -18.81 -9.36
C GLU A 24 -16.00 -18.29 -10.67
N ASN A 25 -16.42 -19.18 -11.56
CA ASN A 25 -17.01 -18.82 -12.87
C ASN A 25 -16.16 -17.80 -13.68
N LYS A 26 -14.83 -17.98 -13.69
CA LYS A 26 -13.85 -17.09 -14.35
C LYS A 26 -13.82 -15.65 -13.79
N LYS A 27 -14.38 -15.43 -12.60
CA LYS A 27 -14.29 -14.17 -11.85
C LYS A 27 -13.44 -14.39 -10.61
N LEU A 28 -12.64 -13.38 -10.27
CA LEU A 28 -11.78 -13.40 -9.10
C LEU A 28 -12.45 -12.65 -7.94
N PHE A 29 -12.32 -13.22 -6.76
CA PHE A 29 -12.82 -12.68 -5.50
C PHE A 29 -11.74 -12.73 -4.44
N VAL A 30 -11.80 -11.79 -3.50
CA VAL A 30 -11.01 -11.85 -2.27
C VAL A 30 -11.96 -12.27 -1.16
N ARG A 31 -11.64 -13.36 -0.46
CA ARG A 31 -12.43 -13.84 0.66
C ARG A 31 -11.61 -13.73 1.94
N LYS A 32 -12.21 -13.18 2.99
CA LYS A 32 -11.63 -13.10 4.32
C LYS A 32 -12.42 -13.98 5.28
N LYS A 33 -11.71 -14.79 6.06
CA LYS A 33 -12.27 -15.67 7.10
C LYS A 33 -11.59 -15.44 8.43
N ALA A 34 -12.35 -15.48 9.51
CA ALA A 34 -11.82 -15.41 10.86
C ALA A 34 -11.09 -16.72 11.19
N VAL A 35 -9.87 -16.63 11.72
CA VAL A 35 -9.09 -17.82 12.13
C VAL A 35 -9.69 -18.49 13.36
N ASN A 36 -10.36 -17.71 14.20
CA ASN A 36 -10.94 -18.15 15.47
C ASN A 36 -12.22 -17.36 15.79
N PRO A 37 -13.05 -17.80 16.76
CA PRO A 37 -14.29 -17.11 17.11
C PRO A 37 -14.11 -15.66 17.57
N ARG A 38 -12.99 -15.28 18.20
CA ARG A 38 -12.77 -13.90 18.67
C ARG A 38 -12.55 -12.91 17.54
N ALA A 39 -12.07 -13.37 16.38
CA ALA A 39 -11.88 -12.52 15.20
C ALA A 39 -13.15 -12.30 14.36
N LYS A 40 -14.30 -12.88 14.74
CA LYS A 40 -15.54 -12.76 13.97
C LYS A 40 -16.08 -11.33 13.95
N ASP A 41 -16.07 -10.65 15.09
CA ASP A 41 -16.56 -9.27 15.17
C ASP A 41 -15.70 -8.32 14.32
N PHE A 42 -14.38 -8.52 14.34
CA PHE A 42 -13.46 -7.77 13.49
C PHE A 42 -13.70 -8.04 12.00
N LEU A 43 -13.91 -9.30 11.61
CA LEU A 43 -14.23 -9.66 10.23
C LEU A 43 -15.56 -9.02 9.78
N PHE A 44 -16.61 -9.17 10.58
CA PHE A 44 -17.94 -8.73 10.20
C PHE A 44 -18.10 -7.21 10.22
N GLY A 45 -17.32 -6.52 11.06
CA GLY A 45 -17.21 -5.05 11.04
C GLY A 45 -16.78 -4.48 9.69
N MET A 46 -16.14 -5.26 8.80
CA MET A 46 -15.76 -4.79 7.47
C MET A 46 -16.95 -4.40 6.60
N VAL A 47 -18.10 -5.06 6.73
CA VAL A 47 -19.31 -4.68 5.97
C VAL A 47 -19.85 -3.34 6.47
N GLU A 48 -19.83 -3.11 7.79
CA GLU A 48 -20.20 -1.81 8.36
C GLU A 48 -19.23 -0.70 7.95
N ASN A 49 -17.93 -1.01 7.92
CA ASN A 49 -16.89 -0.10 7.47
C ASN A 49 -17.14 0.33 6.02
N TYR A 50 -17.50 -0.60 5.13
CA TYR A 50 -17.88 -0.28 3.76
C TYR A 50 -19.04 0.72 3.70
N GLU A 51 -20.13 0.45 4.44
CA GLU A 51 -21.32 1.29 4.45
C GLU A 51 -21.06 2.71 4.99
N LYS A 52 -20.19 2.83 5.99
CA LYS A 52 -19.74 4.10 6.56
C LYS A 52 -18.87 4.86 5.55
N LEU A 53 -17.83 4.22 5.04
CA LEU A 53 -16.80 4.88 4.24
C LEU A 53 -17.26 5.25 2.83
N LYS A 54 -18.13 4.46 2.18
CA LYS A 54 -18.57 4.73 0.81
C LYS A 54 -19.28 6.09 0.63
N LYS A 55 -19.84 6.63 1.72
CA LYS A 55 -20.51 7.94 1.75
C LYS A 55 -19.54 9.09 2.01
N ILE A 56 -18.44 8.81 2.70
CA ILE A 56 -17.51 9.81 3.23
C ILE A 56 -16.30 9.99 2.31
N LEU A 57 -15.75 8.90 1.79
CA LEU A 57 -14.49 8.89 1.04
C LEU A 57 -14.64 9.24 -0.44
N SER A 58 -15.70 9.93 -0.85
CA SER A 58 -15.83 10.44 -2.23
C SER A 58 -14.67 11.43 -2.53
N PRO A 59 -13.97 11.33 -3.67
CA PRO A 59 -14.32 10.57 -4.89
C PRO A 59 -13.74 9.14 -4.98
N LEU A 60 -13.16 8.59 -3.92
CA LEU A 60 -12.66 7.21 -3.93
C LEU A 60 -13.81 6.22 -4.07
N LYS A 61 -13.61 5.16 -4.85
CA LYS A 61 -14.50 3.99 -4.84
C LYS A 61 -13.98 2.97 -3.85
N LEU A 62 -14.88 2.21 -3.25
CA LEU A 62 -14.51 1.12 -2.35
C LEU A 62 -14.87 -0.20 -3.03
N ALA A 63 -13.99 -1.20 -2.90
CA ALA A 63 -14.37 -2.58 -3.22
C ALA A 63 -15.48 -3.01 -2.27
N GLU A 64 -16.63 -3.43 -2.78
CA GLU A 64 -17.81 -3.74 -1.95
C GLU A 64 -17.58 -4.97 -1.06
N ALA A 65 -17.80 -4.84 0.25
CA ALA A 65 -17.79 -5.95 1.20
C ALA A 65 -19.16 -6.58 1.31
N LYS A 66 -19.25 -7.91 1.20
CA LYS A 66 -20.49 -8.68 1.40
C LYS A 66 -20.27 -9.85 2.32
N PHE A 67 -21.26 -10.12 3.17
CA PHE A 67 -21.32 -11.39 3.90
C PHE A 67 -21.52 -12.54 2.93
N ASP A 68 -20.80 -13.63 3.17
CA ASP A 68 -21.00 -14.92 2.54
C ASP A 68 -20.75 -16.02 3.59
N GLY A 69 -21.84 -16.43 4.26
CA GLY A 69 -21.79 -17.36 5.37
C GLY A 69 -20.92 -16.86 6.54
N ASP A 70 -19.83 -17.58 6.81
CA ASP A 70 -18.85 -17.28 7.87
C ASP A 70 -17.70 -16.37 7.40
N SER A 71 -17.83 -15.77 6.22
CA SER A 71 -16.78 -15.02 5.54
C SER A 71 -17.27 -13.67 5.02
N VAL A 72 -16.33 -12.79 4.70
CA VAL A 72 -16.60 -11.55 3.98
C VAL A 72 -15.89 -11.61 2.63
N VAL A 73 -16.62 -11.32 1.55
CA VAL A 73 -16.14 -11.40 0.17
C VAL A 73 -16.12 -10.01 -0.44
N PHE A 74 -15.07 -9.76 -1.22
CA PHE A 74 -14.85 -8.54 -1.97
C PHE A 74 -14.61 -8.90 -3.45
N PRO A 75 -15.00 -8.01 -4.39
CA PRO A 75 -14.55 -8.15 -5.76
C PRO A 75 -13.03 -8.00 -5.84
N TYR A 76 -12.36 -8.87 -6.58
CA TYR A 76 -10.94 -8.68 -6.88
C TYR A 76 -10.76 -7.54 -7.87
N ILE A 77 -10.16 -6.43 -7.40
CA ILE A 77 -9.89 -5.26 -8.23
C ILE A 77 -8.57 -5.48 -8.99
N LYS A 78 -8.66 -5.74 -10.30
CA LYS A 78 -7.48 -5.95 -11.14
C LYS A 78 -6.85 -4.60 -11.53
N GLY A 79 -5.70 -4.27 -10.97
CA GLY A 79 -4.92 -3.08 -11.28
C GLY A 79 -3.59 -3.07 -10.54
N LYS A 80 -2.84 -1.97 -10.67
CA LYS A 80 -1.64 -1.72 -9.86
C LYS A 80 -2.01 -0.86 -8.66
N THR A 81 -1.39 -1.15 -7.52
CA THR A 81 -1.50 -0.26 -6.36
C THR A 81 -0.68 1.01 -6.62
N LEU A 82 -1.01 2.11 -5.96
CA LEU A 82 -0.19 3.32 -6.02
C LEU A 82 1.22 3.08 -5.46
N SER A 83 1.35 2.15 -4.52
CA SER A 83 2.65 1.69 -3.99
C SER A 83 3.48 1.00 -5.06
N ASP A 84 2.88 0.15 -5.89
CA ASP A 84 3.56 -0.50 -7.01
C ASP A 84 3.95 0.53 -8.09
N GLU A 85 3.05 1.46 -8.43
CA GLU A 85 3.35 2.56 -9.36
C GLU A 85 4.52 3.41 -8.86
N PHE A 86 4.55 3.74 -7.57
CA PHE A 86 5.63 4.49 -6.92
C PHE A 86 6.97 3.75 -7.02
N LYS A 87 6.99 2.45 -6.67
CA LYS A 87 8.19 1.59 -6.72
C LYS A 87 8.74 1.49 -8.14
N GLU A 88 7.85 1.31 -9.12
CA GLU A 88 8.22 1.23 -10.54
C GLU A 88 8.83 2.54 -11.04
N CYS A 89 8.28 3.69 -10.64
CA CYS A 89 8.85 5.00 -10.97
C CYS A 89 10.28 5.13 -10.43
N TYR A 90 10.51 4.83 -9.14
CA TYR A 90 11.86 4.87 -8.54
C TYR A 90 12.85 3.88 -9.17
N PHE A 91 12.38 2.69 -9.52
CA PHE A 91 13.19 1.67 -10.18
C PHE A 91 13.66 2.15 -11.57
N ASN A 92 12.79 2.85 -12.30
CA ASN A 92 13.07 3.37 -13.63
C ASN A 92 13.72 4.77 -13.63
N GLY A 93 14.16 5.28 -12.47
CA GLY A 93 14.76 6.62 -12.35
C GLY A 93 13.80 7.79 -12.61
N GLN A 94 12.49 7.54 -12.53
CA GLN A 94 11.42 8.53 -12.75
C GLN A 94 10.97 9.16 -11.42
N ASP A 95 11.91 9.71 -10.67
CA ASP A 95 11.70 10.16 -9.29
C ASP A 95 10.56 11.19 -9.18
N GLU A 96 10.51 12.17 -10.09
CA GLU A 96 9.45 13.20 -10.07
C GLU A 96 8.04 12.59 -10.21
N LYS A 97 7.86 11.57 -11.04
CA LYS A 97 6.56 10.86 -11.16
C LYS A 97 6.22 10.08 -9.89
N ALA A 98 7.22 9.54 -9.20
CA ALA A 98 7.00 8.92 -7.90
C ALA A 98 6.52 9.96 -6.87
N LEU A 99 7.09 11.16 -6.90
CA LEU A 99 6.68 12.27 -6.03
C LEU A 99 5.28 12.80 -6.39
N GLU A 100 4.90 12.81 -7.67
CA GLU A 100 3.54 13.11 -8.10
C GLU A 100 2.50 12.19 -7.44
N ILE A 101 2.79 10.89 -7.28
CA ILE A 101 1.90 9.94 -6.59
C ILE A 101 1.74 10.32 -5.10
N LEU A 102 2.83 10.71 -4.42
CA LEU A 102 2.75 11.18 -3.04
C LEU A 102 1.95 12.48 -2.93
N ARG A 103 2.13 13.42 -3.87
CA ARG A 103 1.37 14.68 -3.92
C ARG A 103 -0.10 14.44 -4.21
N GLU A 104 -0.43 13.50 -5.09
CA GLU A 104 -1.81 13.08 -5.35
C GLU A 104 -2.44 12.53 -4.06
N PHE A 105 -1.75 11.65 -3.34
CA PHE A 105 -2.24 11.14 -2.06
C PHE A 105 -2.42 12.23 -1.01
N LYS A 106 -1.48 13.17 -0.91
CA LYS A 106 -1.59 14.36 -0.05
C LYS A 106 -2.82 15.20 -0.41
N ASN A 107 -3.15 15.33 -1.69
CA ASN A 107 -4.34 16.03 -2.17
C ASN A 107 -5.63 15.28 -1.85
N ILE A 108 -5.64 13.94 -1.95
CA ILE A 108 -6.77 13.11 -1.48
C ILE A 108 -7.06 13.41 -0.01
N LEU A 109 -6.04 13.37 0.86
CA LEU A 109 -6.21 13.65 2.29
C LEU A 109 -6.76 15.06 2.55
N LYS A 110 -6.32 16.07 1.77
CA LYS A 110 -6.86 17.44 1.88
C LYS A 110 -8.34 17.51 1.55
N LEU A 111 -8.78 16.79 0.51
CA LEU A 111 -10.17 16.79 0.03
C LEU A 111 -11.12 16.03 0.97
N LEU A 112 -10.61 15.15 1.83
CA LEU A 112 -11.45 14.48 2.82
C LEU A 112 -12.06 15.47 3.82
N PRO A 113 -13.28 15.21 4.31
CA PRO A 113 -13.94 16.07 5.28
C PRO A 113 -13.09 16.21 6.54
N THR A 114 -12.97 17.44 7.03
CA THR A 114 -12.38 17.70 8.34
C THR A 114 -13.43 17.48 9.42
N VAL A 115 -13.07 16.75 10.48
CA VAL A 115 -13.95 16.42 11.61
C VAL A 115 -13.35 17.05 12.87
N GLU A 116 -14.21 17.53 13.78
CA GLU A 116 -13.73 18.01 15.08
C GLU A 116 -13.24 16.84 15.95
N PHE A 117 -12.09 17.06 16.61
CA PHE A 117 -11.53 16.12 17.56
C PHE A 117 -11.64 16.65 18.99
N GLU A 118 -12.30 15.88 19.84
CA GLU A 118 -12.44 16.18 21.25
C GLU A 118 -11.80 15.08 22.10
N THR A 119 -10.68 15.39 22.76
CA THR A 119 -9.92 14.43 23.56
C THR A 119 -10.77 13.72 24.62
N ARG A 120 -11.76 14.41 25.21
CA ARG A 120 -12.66 13.84 26.24
C ARG A 120 -13.62 12.79 25.65
N ARG A 121 -13.98 12.93 24.38
CA ARG A 121 -14.91 12.05 23.66
C ARG A 121 -14.23 10.78 23.18
N TYR A 122 -12.96 10.85 22.77
CA TYR A 122 -12.27 9.75 22.11
C TYR A 122 -11.22 9.06 22.98
N LYS A 123 -11.67 8.47 24.10
CA LYS A 123 -10.81 7.68 25.01
C LYS A 123 -10.11 6.51 24.32
N ASP A 124 -10.76 5.93 23.32
CA ASP A 124 -10.22 4.81 22.54
C ASP A 124 -9.04 5.22 21.65
N PHE A 125 -9.01 6.46 21.15
CA PHE A 125 -7.83 7.00 20.49
C PHE A 125 -6.63 6.98 21.44
N MET A 126 -6.81 7.50 22.67
CA MET A 126 -5.73 7.52 23.67
C MET A 126 -5.26 6.13 24.08
N ARG A 127 -6.19 5.17 24.16
CA ARG A 127 -5.87 3.77 24.44
C ARG A 127 -5.02 3.13 23.34
N ILE A 128 -5.29 3.44 22.07
CA ILE A 128 -4.67 2.77 20.91
C ILE A 128 -3.41 3.51 20.44
N PHE A 129 -3.48 4.83 20.29
CA PHE A 129 -2.43 5.66 19.70
C PHE A 129 -1.67 6.50 20.74
N GLY A 130 -2.25 6.73 21.93
CA GLY A 130 -1.66 7.58 22.96
C GLY A 130 -2.17 9.03 22.90
N ASN A 131 -1.45 9.96 23.51
CA ASN A 131 -1.98 11.30 23.75
C ASN A 131 -1.98 12.18 22.48
N PRO A 132 -3.13 12.74 22.07
CA PRO A 132 -3.26 13.71 20.97
C PRO A 132 -2.70 15.07 21.38
N THR A 133 -2.32 15.88 20.38
CA THR A 133 -1.92 17.29 20.59
C THR A 133 -2.50 18.21 19.53
N GLU A 134 -2.61 19.50 19.85
CA GLU A 134 -3.05 20.53 18.88
C GLU A 134 -2.20 20.58 17.61
N LYS A 135 -0.95 20.10 17.68
CA LYS A 135 -0.01 20.07 16.53
C LYS A 135 -0.33 18.97 15.51
N ASP A 136 -1.25 18.05 15.82
CA ASP A 136 -1.61 16.93 14.96
C ASP A 136 -2.36 17.40 13.69
N GLY A 137 -2.90 18.63 13.73
CA GLY A 137 -3.53 19.30 12.60
C GLY A 137 -4.97 18.83 12.37
N ASP A 138 -5.41 18.91 11.12
CA ASP A 138 -6.77 18.53 10.73
C ASP A 138 -7.02 17.03 10.91
N TRP A 139 -8.22 16.71 11.38
CA TRP A 139 -8.67 15.34 11.61
C TRP A 139 -9.67 14.93 10.54
N THR A 140 -9.69 13.65 10.18
CA THR A 140 -10.60 13.08 9.17
C THR A 140 -11.16 11.75 9.67
N VAL A 141 -12.05 11.14 8.89
CA VAL A 141 -12.60 9.79 9.17
C VAL A 141 -11.52 8.80 9.56
N GLY A 142 -11.82 7.95 10.54
CA GLY A 142 -10.86 7.06 11.19
C GLY A 142 -10.40 5.84 10.37
N CYS A 143 -10.21 5.99 9.05
CA CYS A 143 -9.74 4.90 8.17
C CYS A 143 -8.20 4.89 8.13
N LEU A 144 -7.56 4.05 8.94
CA LEU A 144 -6.10 3.93 9.00
C LEU A 144 -5.51 3.26 7.75
N ASP A 145 -6.30 2.41 7.10
CA ASP A 145 -5.91 1.69 5.88
C ASP A 145 -5.92 2.55 4.62
N LEU A 146 -6.19 3.86 4.74
CA LEU A 146 -6.02 4.80 3.65
C LEU A 146 -4.51 5.08 3.43
N ASN A 147 -3.88 4.29 2.56
CA ASN A 147 -2.46 4.37 2.19
C ASN A 147 -2.24 3.92 0.73
N LEU A 148 -1.02 4.05 0.20
CA LEU A 148 -0.72 3.71 -1.21
C LEU A 148 -0.84 2.22 -1.54
N ASP A 149 -0.58 1.32 -0.59
CA ASP A 149 -0.68 -0.14 -0.80
C ASP A 149 -2.13 -0.58 -0.99
N ASN A 150 -3.08 0.17 -0.42
CA ASN A 150 -4.50 -0.12 -0.44
C ASN A 150 -5.29 0.68 -1.49
N LEU A 151 -4.62 1.52 -2.29
CA LEU A 151 -5.24 2.28 -3.38
C LEU A 151 -4.84 1.70 -4.73
N ILE A 152 -5.82 1.21 -5.49
CA ILE A 152 -5.62 0.70 -6.85
C ILE A 152 -6.13 1.71 -7.88
N ARG A 153 -5.30 2.03 -8.87
CA ARG A 153 -5.70 2.90 -9.99
C ARG A 153 -6.29 2.09 -11.14
N ILE A 154 -7.47 2.51 -11.60
CA ILE A 154 -8.08 2.04 -12.86
C ILE A 154 -8.51 3.27 -13.66
N GLY A 155 -7.75 3.60 -14.70
CA GLY A 155 -7.93 4.84 -15.44
C GLY A 155 -7.75 6.06 -14.54
N ARG A 156 -8.77 6.92 -14.45
CA ARG A 156 -8.77 8.10 -13.56
C ARG A 156 -9.34 7.83 -12.16
N GLN A 157 -9.82 6.62 -11.90
CA GLN A 157 -10.50 6.27 -10.66
C GLN A 157 -9.54 5.53 -9.72
N LEU A 158 -9.56 5.91 -8.44
CA LEU A 158 -8.93 5.18 -7.36
C LEU A 158 -9.94 4.30 -6.62
N TYR A 159 -9.54 3.08 -6.34
CA TYR A 159 -10.29 2.09 -5.56
C TYR A 159 -9.55 1.81 -4.25
N LEU A 160 -10.19 2.11 -3.12
CA LEU A 160 -9.74 1.66 -1.81
C LEU A 160 -10.15 0.20 -1.62
N ILE A 161 -9.14 -0.63 -1.35
CA ILE A 161 -9.28 -2.01 -0.91
C ILE A 161 -8.85 -2.12 0.57
N ASP A 162 -9.10 -3.28 1.18
CA ASP A 162 -8.52 -3.66 2.47
C ASP A 162 -8.70 -2.62 3.60
N TYR A 163 -9.95 -2.22 3.85
CA TYR A 163 -10.35 -1.27 4.90
C TYR A 163 -10.71 -1.97 6.23
N GLU A 164 -9.75 -2.72 6.78
CA GLU A 164 -9.91 -3.46 8.03
C GLU A 164 -9.94 -2.54 9.26
N TRP A 165 -9.11 -1.50 9.25
CA TRP A 165 -8.86 -0.59 10.37
C TRP A 165 -9.61 0.72 10.19
N VAL A 166 -10.89 0.68 10.57
CA VAL A 166 -11.75 1.85 10.64
C VAL A 166 -12.21 2.05 12.08
N PHE A 167 -11.99 3.26 12.59
CA PHE A 167 -12.29 3.62 13.98
C PHE A 167 -13.47 4.58 14.07
N GLU A 168 -14.17 4.53 15.21
CA GLU A 168 -15.26 5.46 15.59
C GLU A 168 -14.74 6.84 16.05
N PHE A 169 -13.44 7.04 16.05
CA PHE A 169 -12.78 8.32 16.31
C PHE A 169 -12.03 8.78 15.05
N PRO A 170 -11.90 10.09 14.82
CA PRO A 170 -11.18 10.58 13.65
C PRO A 170 -9.66 10.41 13.84
N LEU A 171 -8.92 10.42 12.72
CA LEU A 171 -7.46 10.34 12.71
C LEU A 171 -6.85 11.63 12.14
N PRO A 172 -5.66 12.06 12.61
CA PRO A 172 -4.99 13.21 12.03
C PRO A 172 -4.61 12.95 10.57
N LYS A 173 -4.94 13.86 9.66
CA LYS A 173 -4.53 13.78 8.24
C LYS A 173 -3.01 13.69 8.10
N LYS A 174 -2.27 14.41 8.95
CA LYS A 174 -0.80 14.34 9.00
C LYS A 174 -0.29 12.97 9.43
N PHE A 175 -1.01 12.25 10.29
CA PHE A 175 -0.64 10.89 10.70
C PHE A 175 -0.83 9.90 9.55
N LEU A 176 -1.95 9.98 8.82
CA LEU A 176 -2.19 9.15 7.63
C LEU A 176 -1.12 9.38 6.54
N TYR A 177 -0.75 10.64 6.32
CA TYR A 177 0.33 11.00 5.41
C TYR A 177 1.68 10.45 5.89
N PHE A 178 2.02 10.63 7.17
CA PHE A 178 3.23 10.08 7.77
C PHE A 178 3.32 8.56 7.60
N ARG A 179 2.26 7.82 7.93
CA ARG A 179 2.22 6.36 7.84
C ARG A 179 2.47 5.91 6.40
N THR A 180 1.81 6.56 5.45
CA THR A 180 1.98 6.28 4.02
C THR A 180 3.40 6.56 3.55
N PHE A 181 3.94 7.72 3.89
CA PHE A 181 5.31 8.10 3.58
C PHE A 181 6.31 7.09 4.18
N PHE A 182 6.17 6.75 5.46
CA PHE A 182 7.03 5.81 6.17
C PHE A 182 7.09 4.45 5.49
N TYR A 183 5.94 3.82 5.24
CA TYR A 183 5.91 2.49 4.62
C TYR A 183 6.37 2.50 3.17
N THR A 184 6.08 3.57 2.43
CA THR A 184 6.52 3.75 1.05
C THR A 184 8.05 3.74 0.98
N PHE A 185 8.72 4.61 1.74
CA PHE A 185 10.19 4.67 1.74
C PHE A 185 10.85 3.46 2.40
N PHE A 186 10.23 2.86 3.41
CA PHE A 186 10.70 1.59 3.96
C PHE A 186 10.69 0.47 2.91
N SER A 187 9.66 0.41 2.08
CA SER A 187 9.51 -0.63 1.04
C SER A 187 10.57 -0.56 -0.05
N ILE A 188 11.14 0.63 -0.31
CA ILE A 188 12.20 0.86 -1.32
C ILE A 188 13.58 1.10 -0.69
N LYS A 189 13.77 0.87 0.61
CA LYS A 189 15.00 1.22 1.33
C LYS A 189 16.27 0.64 0.70
N GLU A 190 16.21 -0.58 0.16
CA GLU A 190 17.37 -1.22 -0.47
C GLU A 190 17.71 -0.57 -1.81
N LEU A 191 16.70 -0.20 -2.60
CA LEU A 191 16.89 0.56 -3.83
C LEU A 191 17.53 1.94 -3.55
N LEU A 192 17.08 2.63 -2.49
CA LEU A 192 17.67 3.89 -2.08
C LEU A 192 19.13 3.72 -1.66
N LYS A 193 19.44 2.72 -0.82
CA LYS A 193 20.83 2.40 -0.41
C LYS A 193 21.73 2.09 -1.62
N ILE A 194 21.19 1.43 -2.65
CA ILE A 194 21.93 1.17 -3.89
C ILE A 194 22.25 2.48 -4.61
N ARG A 195 21.25 3.36 -4.78
CA ARG A 195 21.37 4.66 -5.48
C ARG A 195 22.11 5.75 -4.69
N CYS A 196 22.33 5.56 -3.39
CA CYS A 196 22.99 6.53 -2.51
C CYS A 196 24.38 6.94 -3.03
N SER A 197 24.53 8.23 -3.36
CA SER A 197 25.78 8.82 -3.84
C SER A 197 25.94 10.25 -3.31
N LYS A 198 26.96 10.99 -3.76
CA LYS A 198 27.11 12.43 -3.44
C LYS A 198 26.02 13.27 -4.12
N GLU A 199 25.65 12.88 -5.33
CA GLU A 199 24.61 13.51 -6.16
C GLU A 199 23.20 13.08 -5.74
N PHE A 200 23.07 11.90 -5.14
CA PHE A 200 21.81 11.39 -4.57
C PHE A 200 21.96 11.08 -3.07
N PRO A 201 22.13 12.10 -2.21
CA PRO A 201 22.31 11.90 -0.78
C PRO A 201 20.99 11.47 -0.13
N LEU A 202 21.11 10.63 0.90
CA LEU A 202 19.97 10.18 1.70
C LEU A 202 20.00 10.82 3.08
N VAL A 203 18.81 11.09 3.63
CA VAL A 203 18.62 11.42 5.04
C VAL A 203 18.09 10.16 5.73
N GLN A 204 18.82 9.68 6.73
CA GLN A 204 18.28 8.68 7.64
C GLN A 204 17.39 9.38 8.66
N LEU A 205 16.14 8.92 8.79
CA LEU A 205 15.17 9.47 9.76
C LEU A 205 15.05 8.56 10.99
N LEU A 206 15.06 7.25 10.76
CA LEU A 206 14.90 6.18 11.74
C LEU A 206 15.82 5.00 11.37
N PRO A 207 16.03 4.01 12.25
CA PRO A 207 16.64 2.75 11.85
C PRO A 207 15.88 2.17 10.65
N GLU A 208 16.60 1.79 9.60
CA GLU A 208 16.03 1.24 8.36
C GLU A 208 15.16 2.18 7.51
N ILE A 209 15.05 3.47 7.86
CA ILE A 209 14.28 4.45 7.07
C ILE A 209 15.19 5.52 6.51
N PHE A 210 15.27 5.51 5.18
CA PHE A 210 16.05 6.44 4.40
C PHE A 210 15.14 7.15 3.41
N VAL A 211 15.36 8.44 3.22
CA VAL A 211 14.64 9.25 2.23
C VAL A 211 15.66 10.05 1.41
N PRO A 212 15.42 10.33 0.13
CA PRO A 212 16.26 11.25 -0.62
C PRO A 212 16.28 12.62 0.05
N LYS A 213 17.45 13.28 0.11
CA LYS A 213 17.58 14.60 0.74
C LYS A 213 16.66 15.63 0.10
N GLU A 214 16.51 15.59 -1.21
CA GLU A 214 15.58 16.47 -1.93
C GLU A 214 14.14 16.33 -1.42
N VAL A 215 13.67 15.10 -1.22
CA VAL A 215 12.33 14.83 -0.67
C VAL A 215 12.23 15.33 0.77
N TYR A 216 13.27 15.12 1.58
CA TYR A 216 13.33 15.62 2.94
C TYR A 216 13.18 17.15 3.01
N ASP A 217 13.93 17.86 2.15
CA ASP A 217 13.91 19.31 2.07
C ASP A 217 12.53 19.83 1.58
N GLN A 218 11.96 19.21 0.53
CA GLN A 218 10.67 19.62 -0.07
C GLN A 218 9.48 19.41 0.87
N GLU A 219 9.44 18.28 1.59
CA GLU A 219 8.31 17.94 2.46
C GLU A 219 8.39 18.65 3.83
N ALA A 220 9.45 19.42 4.08
CA ALA A 220 9.70 20.13 5.34
C ALA A 220 9.49 19.21 6.56
N LEU A 221 10.00 17.97 6.46
CA LEU A 221 9.77 16.93 7.46
C LEU A 221 10.58 17.22 8.73
N ALA A 222 10.08 18.11 9.58
CA ALA A 222 10.70 18.35 10.88
C ALA A 222 10.67 17.06 11.71
N VAL A 223 11.85 16.54 12.05
CA VAL A 223 12.04 15.29 12.83
C VAL A 223 11.25 15.29 14.15
N SER A 224 11.06 16.47 14.76
CA SER A 224 10.25 16.63 15.98
C SER A 224 8.76 16.32 15.79
N GLY A 225 8.21 16.58 14.59
CA GLY A 225 6.84 16.22 14.24
C GLY A 225 6.69 14.73 13.93
N LEU A 226 7.69 14.14 13.26
CA LEU A 226 7.71 12.72 12.92
C LEU A 226 7.72 11.81 14.14
N ARG A 227 8.36 12.22 15.24
CA ARG A 227 8.45 11.39 16.45
C ARG A 227 7.07 10.97 16.95
N ARG A 228 6.16 11.93 17.04
CA ARG A 228 4.82 11.71 17.59
C ARG A 228 4.03 10.72 16.76
N PHE A 229 4.02 10.89 15.45
CA PHE A 229 3.33 9.99 14.52
C PHE A 229 3.99 8.61 14.47
N TYR A 230 5.31 8.56 14.65
CA TYR A 230 6.01 7.30 14.83
C TYR A 230 5.60 6.60 16.14
N ASP A 231 5.47 7.34 17.24
CA ASP A 231 4.99 6.77 18.52
C ASP A 231 3.53 6.26 18.38
N TYR A 232 2.66 6.97 17.63
CA TYR A 232 1.31 6.48 17.29
C TYR A 232 1.36 5.15 16.55
N GLU A 233 2.24 5.04 15.54
CA GLU A 233 2.44 3.80 14.81
C GLU A 233 2.92 2.67 15.73
N MET A 234 3.89 2.92 16.61
CA MET A 234 4.40 1.91 17.54
C MET A 234 3.35 1.47 18.56
N ASN A 235 2.54 2.41 19.05
CA ASN A 235 1.42 2.11 19.94
C ASN A 235 0.37 1.25 19.22
N PHE A 236 0.04 1.57 17.97
CA PHE A 236 -0.85 0.76 17.16
C PHE A 236 -0.29 -0.65 16.92
N GLN A 237 0.99 -0.79 16.56
CA GLN A 237 1.62 -2.11 16.40
C GLN A 237 1.62 -2.93 17.71
N SER A 238 1.75 -2.26 18.86
CA SER A 238 1.64 -2.88 20.19
C SER A 238 0.18 -3.20 20.57
N TYR A 239 -0.78 -2.47 20.01
CA TYR A 239 -2.20 -2.79 20.11
C TYR A 239 -2.52 -4.05 19.29
N LEU A 240 -1.91 -4.22 18.11
CA LEU A 240 -2.11 -5.39 17.24
C LEU A 240 -1.43 -6.66 17.73
N SER A 241 -0.27 -6.55 18.38
CA SER A 241 0.58 -7.69 18.73
C SER A 241 0.84 -7.78 20.24
N PHE A 242 1.38 -8.90 20.71
CA PHE A 242 1.82 -9.03 22.12
C PHE A 242 3.19 -8.38 22.39
N ARG A 243 3.86 -7.85 21.37
CA ARG A 243 5.19 -7.25 21.51
C ARG A 243 5.06 -5.78 21.89
N LYS A 244 5.70 -5.39 22.99
CA LYS A 244 5.98 -3.98 23.25
C LYS A 244 7.08 -3.54 22.29
N ASN A 245 6.74 -2.67 21.34
CA ASN A 245 7.74 -2.03 20.50
C ASN A 245 8.29 -0.80 21.22
N THR A 246 9.58 -0.81 21.56
CA THR A 246 10.26 0.40 22.02
C THR A 246 10.63 1.26 20.83
N ALA A 247 10.20 2.52 20.83
CA ALA A 247 10.57 3.45 19.77
C ALA A 247 12.09 3.66 19.76
N PRO A 248 12.81 3.40 18.65
CA PRO A 248 14.22 3.72 18.52
C PRO A 248 14.45 5.23 18.67
N LYS A 249 15.69 5.59 18.99
CA LYS A 249 16.11 6.99 18.96
C LYS A 249 16.02 7.49 17.51
N LEU A 250 15.30 8.59 17.31
CA LEU A 250 15.36 9.34 16.06
C LEU A 250 16.79 9.87 15.89
N LYS A 251 17.34 9.68 14.71
CA LYS A 251 18.65 10.17 14.34
C LYS A 251 18.52 10.79 12.98
N GLU A 252 18.73 12.09 12.91
CA GLU A 252 18.88 12.79 11.64
C GLU A 252 20.36 12.75 11.27
N SER A 253 20.68 12.04 10.19
CA SER A 253 22.02 12.08 9.63
C SER A 253 21.94 11.97 8.12
N VAL A 254 22.59 12.91 7.44
CA VAL A 254 22.83 12.84 6.01
C VAL A 254 23.88 11.76 5.76
N ILE A 255 23.59 10.84 4.86
CA ILE A 255 24.46 9.73 4.50
C ILE A 255 24.68 9.76 2.99
N PHE A 256 25.93 9.61 2.59
CA PHE A 256 26.36 9.47 1.20
C PHE A 256 27.56 8.52 1.16
N GLN A 257 27.72 7.78 0.07
CA GLN A 257 28.85 6.88 -0.13
C GLN A 257 29.94 7.57 -0.99
N ASN A 258 31.19 7.49 -0.55
CA ASN A 258 32.33 7.93 -1.35
C ASN A 258 32.68 6.84 -2.39
N SER A 259 32.47 7.16 -3.67
CA SER A 259 33.06 6.52 -4.87
C SER A 259 32.38 5.27 -5.49
N GLN A 260 32.64 5.17 -6.81
CA GLN A 260 32.06 4.33 -7.86
C GLN A 260 31.70 2.91 -7.43
N LYS A 261 30.40 2.62 -7.31
CA LYS A 261 29.91 1.27 -7.63
C LYS A 261 30.01 1.11 -9.15
N PRO A 262 30.35 -0.06 -9.70
CA PRO A 262 30.02 -0.33 -11.10
C PRO A 262 28.56 0.06 -11.30
N ASP A 263 28.23 0.70 -12.42
CA ASP A 263 26.92 1.29 -12.64
C ASP A 263 25.88 0.18 -12.87
N ILE A 264 25.61 -0.56 -11.79
CA ILE A 264 24.62 -1.63 -11.69
C ILE A 264 23.26 -1.02 -12.02
N PHE A 265 23.05 0.27 -11.73
CA PHE A 265 21.84 0.98 -12.10
C PHE A 265 21.75 1.16 -13.61
N LEU A 266 22.76 1.70 -14.27
CA LEU A 266 22.80 1.77 -15.74
C LEU A 266 22.66 0.38 -16.37
N THR A 267 23.30 -0.63 -15.79
CA THR A 267 23.21 -2.02 -16.26
C THR A 267 21.79 -2.58 -16.10
N LEU A 268 21.15 -2.38 -14.95
CA LEU A 268 19.77 -2.82 -14.68
C LEU A 268 18.77 -2.06 -15.55
N GLN A 269 18.95 -0.76 -15.71
CA GLN A 269 18.11 0.08 -16.56
C GLN A 269 18.22 -0.36 -18.02
N THR A 270 19.43 -0.56 -18.52
CA THR A 270 19.68 -1.09 -19.87
C THR A 270 19.02 -2.46 -20.06
N LYS A 271 19.13 -3.35 -19.07
CA LYS A 271 18.49 -4.68 -19.11
C LYS A 271 16.97 -4.59 -19.07
N ASN A 272 16.41 -3.63 -18.34
CA ASN A 272 14.96 -3.43 -18.28
C ASN A 272 14.42 -2.87 -19.61
N ASP A 273 15.14 -1.93 -20.22
CA ASP A 273 14.82 -1.40 -21.55
C ASP A 273 14.89 -2.51 -22.62
N GLU A 274 15.89 -3.39 -22.55
CA GLU A 274 15.96 -4.61 -23.39
C GLU A 274 14.74 -5.52 -23.17
N ILE A 275 14.32 -5.75 -21.92
CA ILE A 275 13.15 -6.57 -21.61
C ILE A 275 11.86 -5.95 -22.17
N GLU A 276 11.65 -4.65 -22.02
CA GLU A 276 10.46 -3.98 -22.56
C GLU A 276 10.44 -3.99 -24.09
N LYS A 277 11.60 -3.83 -24.73
CA LYS A 277 11.75 -3.99 -26.17
C LYS A 277 11.39 -5.41 -26.62
N LEU A 278 11.93 -6.44 -25.97
CA LEU A 278 11.62 -7.83 -26.27
C LEU A 278 10.13 -8.16 -26.05
N LYS A 279 9.50 -7.60 -25.01
CA LYS A 279 8.05 -7.74 -24.79
C LYS A 279 7.24 -7.07 -25.90
N ALA A 280 7.66 -5.91 -26.40
CA ALA A 280 7.03 -5.24 -27.53
C ALA A 280 7.15 -6.10 -28.81
N GLU A 281 8.35 -6.60 -29.12
CA GLU A 281 8.57 -7.50 -30.25
C GLU A 281 7.74 -8.79 -30.15
N LEU A 282 7.66 -9.40 -28.96
CA LEU A 282 6.78 -10.55 -28.70
C LEU A 282 5.31 -10.21 -28.97
N ARG A 283 4.83 -9.04 -28.53
CA ARG A 283 3.44 -8.60 -28.81
C ARG A 283 3.18 -8.47 -30.30
N ASP A 284 4.13 -7.95 -31.06
CA ASP A 284 4.02 -7.82 -32.52
C ASP A 284 4.02 -9.18 -33.22
N ILE A 285 4.89 -10.10 -32.78
CA ILE A 285 4.91 -11.48 -33.28
C ILE A 285 3.57 -12.17 -32.99
N TYR A 286 3.07 -12.08 -31.74
CA TYR A 286 1.78 -12.64 -31.36
C TYR A 286 0.61 -12.00 -32.11
N GLY A 287 0.72 -10.71 -32.44
CA GLY A 287 -0.25 -9.95 -33.22
C GLY A 287 -0.24 -10.25 -34.71
N SER A 288 0.87 -10.78 -35.24
CA SER A 288 1.09 -11.01 -36.67
C SER A 288 0.10 -12.02 -37.27
N LYS A 289 -0.26 -11.81 -38.55
CA LYS A 289 -1.13 -12.74 -39.31
C LYS A 289 -0.52 -14.13 -39.37
N SER A 290 0.79 -14.24 -39.61
CA SER A 290 1.52 -15.50 -39.71
C SER A 290 1.41 -16.33 -38.43
N TRP A 291 1.56 -15.69 -37.26
CA TRP A 291 1.44 -16.40 -36.00
C TRP A 291 0.00 -16.82 -35.67
N LYS A 292 -0.98 -15.96 -35.95
CA LYS A 292 -2.41 -16.30 -35.75
C LYS A 292 -2.85 -17.48 -36.62
N ILE A 293 -2.35 -17.56 -37.86
CA ILE A 293 -2.59 -18.69 -38.77
C ILE A 293 -1.91 -19.96 -38.24
N ALA A 294 -0.63 -19.87 -37.86
CA ALA A 294 0.11 -21.01 -37.31
C ALA A 294 -0.51 -21.56 -36.01
N THR A 295 -1.06 -20.68 -35.17
CA THR A 295 -1.74 -21.05 -33.92
C THR A 295 -3.06 -21.76 -34.22
N SER A 296 -3.89 -21.21 -35.13
CA SER A 296 -5.14 -21.86 -35.56
C SER A 296 -4.91 -23.25 -36.15
N LEU A 297 -3.82 -23.44 -36.91
CA LEU A 297 -3.45 -24.74 -37.47
C LEU A 297 -2.99 -25.74 -36.39
N ARG A 298 -2.29 -25.29 -35.34
CA ARG A 298 -1.91 -26.14 -34.19
C ARG A 298 -3.12 -26.57 -33.37
N ASP A 299 -4.06 -25.65 -33.16
CA ASP A 299 -5.28 -25.92 -32.40
C ASP A 299 -6.21 -26.88 -33.15
N MET A 300 -6.33 -26.74 -34.48
CA MET A 300 -7.00 -27.74 -35.32
C MET A 300 -6.32 -29.12 -35.21
N LYS A 301 -4.99 -29.20 -35.33
CA LYS A 301 -4.27 -30.47 -35.16
C LYS A 301 -4.48 -31.12 -33.78
N ARG A 302 -4.66 -30.33 -32.71
CA ARG A 302 -4.99 -30.83 -31.37
C ARG A 302 -6.43 -31.33 -31.25
N LEU A 303 -7.38 -30.69 -31.95
CA LEU A 303 -8.77 -31.16 -32.04
C LEU A 303 -8.87 -32.50 -32.77
N PHE A 304 -8.18 -32.65 -33.90
CA PHE A 304 -8.15 -33.91 -34.65
C PHE A 304 -7.46 -35.07 -33.91
N LYS A 305 -6.56 -34.78 -32.97
CA LYS A 305 -5.93 -35.79 -32.09
C LYS A 305 -6.79 -36.22 -30.90
N LYS A 306 -7.90 -35.54 -30.62
CA LYS A 306 -8.84 -35.87 -29.52
C LYS A 306 -10.09 -36.63 -29.99
N THR A 307 -10.33 -36.70 -31.29
CA THR A 307 -11.48 -37.39 -31.92
C THR A 307 -11.07 -38.68 -32.63
N SER A 308 -9.88 -39.20 -32.34
CA SER A 308 -9.35 -40.48 -32.83
C SER A 308 -8.89 -41.31 -31.64
#